data_AF-A0A1A3NP21-F1
#
_entry.id   AF-A0A1A3NP21-F1
#
_cell.length_a   1.000
_cell.length_b   1.000
_cell.length_c   1.000
_cell.angle_alpha   90.00
_cell.angle_beta   90.00
_cell.angle_gamma   90.00
#
_symmetry.space_group_name_H-M   'P 1'
#
loop_
_entity.id
_entity.type
_entity.pdbx_description
1 polymer ?
#
loop_
_entity_poly.entity_id
_entity_poly.type
_entity_poly.pdbx_seq_one_letter_code
_entity_poly.pdbx_strand_id
1 'polypeptide(L)'
;MSELCVLQAVRLKGRVRLTDLAATLAADETAVAERVRQLAAAGLLVEGPTVRITAEGRARLAELLTAERQGADAVVLATAYDEFHPVNADFKALVTDWQLRDGQPNSHEDAAYDAAVLARLDAVHQRVLPIIATVTAQLPRLAGYPTKLSAALDKVKGGETTWLTRPLIDSYHTVWFELHEELILAVGLTREEAAKSGDAQ
;
A
#
# COMPACT_ATOMS: atom_id res chain seq x y z
N MET A 1 4.87 -19.19 3.27
CA MET A 1 4.13 -17.90 3.30
C MET A 1 3.48 -17.75 4.67
N SER A 2 3.57 -16.57 5.30
CA SER A 2 2.99 -16.34 6.63
C SER A 2 1.49 -16.03 6.56
N GLU A 3 0.75 -16.41 7.61
CA GLU A 3 -0.66 -16.05 7.81
C GLU A 3 -0.86 -14.52 7.81
N LEU A 4 0.01 -13.80 8.53
CA LEU A 4 0.00 -12.35 8.61
C LEU A 4 0.02 -11.69 7.22
N CYS A 5 0.94 -12.10 6.33
CA CYS A 5 1.03 -11.51 5.00
C CYS A 5 -0.25 -11.72 4.18
N VAL A 6 -0.85 -12.92 4.24
CA VAL A 6 -2.08 -13.21 3.48
C VAL A 6 -3.27 -12.41 4.02
N LEU A 7 -3.49 -12.44 5.34
CA LEU A 7 -4.58 -11.70 5.96
C LEU A 7 -4.46 -10.20 5.68
N GLN A 8 -3.25 -9.64 5.80
CA GLN A 8 -3.00 -8.23 5.57
C GLN A 8 -3.22 -7.85 4.10
N ALA A 9 -2.70 -8.63 3.15
CA ALA A 9 -2.91 -8.38 1.72
C ALA A 9 -4.40 -8.41 1.35
N VAL A 10 -5.16 -9.40 1.85
CA VAL A 10 -6.61 -9.48 1.62
C VAL A 10 -7.34 -8.30 2.29
N ARG A 11 -6.93 -7.88 3.50
CA ARG A 11 -7.50 -6.72 4.20
C ARG A 11 -7.30 -5.43 3.42
N LEU A 12 -6.11 -5.20 2.89
CA LEU A 12 -5.75 -4.01 2.12
C LEU A 12 -6.47 -3.95 0.77
N LYS A 13 -6.54 -5.08 0.05
CA LYS A 13 -7.26 -5.17 -1.24
C LYS A 13 -8.78 -5.15 -1.07
N GLY A 14 -9.29 -5.55 0.10
CA GLY A 14 -10.72 -5.64 0.44
C GLY A 14 -11.45 -6.81 -0.23
N ARG A 15 -11.28 -6.99 -1.54
CA ARG A 15 -11.67 -8.15 -2.35
C ARG A 15 -10.59 -8.39 -3.41
N VAL A 16 -10.06 -9.59 -3.52
CA VAL A 16 -8.92 -9.87 -4.41
C VAL A 16 -9.08 -11.21 -5.11
N ARG A 17 -8.78 -11.31 -6.40
CA ARG A 17 -8.70 -12.62 -7.08
C ARG A 17 -7.44 -13.35 -6.63
N LEU A 18 -7.46 -14.67 -6.71
CA LEU A 18 -6.32 -15.47 -6.27
C LEU A 18 -5.03 -15.15 -7.05
N THR A 19 -5.15 -14.96 -8.36
CA THR A 19 -4.05 -14.53 -9.25
C THR A 19 -3.45 -13.19 -8.82
N ASP A 20 -4.31 -12.20 -8.54
CA ASP A 20 -3.85 -10.87 -8.11
C ASP A 20 -3.23 -10.91 -6.71
N LEU A 21 -3.75 -11.77 -5.83
CA LEU A 21 -3.21 -11.98 -4.49
C LEU A 21 -1.82 -12.61 -4.56
N ALA A 22 -1.63 -13.60 -5.44
CA ALA A 22 -0.33 -14.23 -5.66
C ALA A 22 0.71 -13.24 -6.20
N ALA A 23 0.31 -12.40 -7.17
CA ALA A 23 1.15 -11.30 -7.65
C ALA A 23 1.49 -10.31 -6.53
N THR A 24 0.49 -9.90 -5.74
CA THR A 24 0.68 -8.97 -4.59
C THR A 24 1.66 -9.53 -3.56
N LEU A 25 1.64 -10.84 -3.32
CA LEU A 25 2.49 -11.54 -2.36
C LEU A 25 3.83 -12.00 -2.96
N ALA A 26 4.07 -11.76 -4.25
CA ALA A 26 5.23 -12.24 -5.00
C ALA A 26 5.48 -13.75 -4.78
N ALA A 27 4.44 -14.55 -4.92
CA ALA A 27 4.48 -15.97 -4.59
C ALA A 27 3.73 -16.83 -5.61
N ASP A 28 3.99 -18.13 -5.57
CA ASP A 28 3.30 -19.12 -6.40
C ASP A 28 1.79 -19.17 -6.11
N GLU A 29 0.99 -19.19 -7.16
CA GLU A 29 -0.48 -19.17 -7.07
C GLU A 29 -1.03 -20.42 -6.38
N THR A 30 -0.44 -21.59 -6.58
CA THR A 30 -0.87 -22.84 -5.93
C THR A 30 -0.63 -22.79 -4.43
N ALA A 31 0.55 -22.30 -4.02
CA ALA A 31 0.87 -22.11 -2.60
C ALA A 31 -0.05 -21.08 -1.93
N VAL A 32 -0.42 -20.01 -2.64
CA VAL A 32 -1.38 -19.00 -2.17
C VAL A 32 -2.77 -19.62 -2.05
N ALA A 33 -3.22 -20.39 -3.04
CA ALA A 33 -4.50 -21.11 -3.03
C ALA A 33 -4.62 -22.04 -1.83
N GLU A 34 -3.58 -22.83 -1.56
CA GLU A 34 -3.55 -23.73 -0.41
C GLU A 34 -3.65 -22.96 0.90
N ARG A 35 -2.89 -21.87 1.05
CA ARG A 35 -2.93 -21.04 2.26
C ARG A 35 -4.29 -20.37 2.44
N VAL A 36 -4.90 -19.85 1.36
CA VAL A 36 -6.25 -19.27 1.40
C VAL A 36 -7.26 -20.30 1.88
N ARG A 37 -7.22 -21.53 1.35
CA ARG A 37 -8.11 -22.61 1.76
C ARG A 37 -7.96 -22.99 3.23
N GLN A 38 -6.72 -23.06 3.73
CA GLN A 38 -6.45 -23.31 5.15
C GLN A 38 -7.04 -22.21 6.04
N LEU A 39 -6.85 -20.94 5.68
CA LEU A 39 -7.39 -19.80 6.44
C LEU A 39 -8.91 -19.70 6.34
N ALA A 40 -9.49 -20.10 5.20
CA ALA A 40 -10.94 -20.18 5.03
C ALA A 40 -11.56 -21.30 5.88
N ALA A 41 -10.91 -22.47 5.95
CA ALA A 41 -11.33 -23.56 6.83
C ALA A 41 -11.25 -23.17 8.32
N ALA A 42 -10.32 -22.28 8.68
CA ALA A 42 -10.22 -21.69 10.01
C ALA A 42 -11.22 -20.52 10.27
N GLY A 43 -12.06 -20.18 9.29
CA GLY A 43 -13.03 -19.09 9.41
C GLY A 43 -12.43 -17.67 9.32
N LEU A 44 -11.16 -17.53 8.94
CA LEU A 44 -10.46 -16.24 8.86
C LEU A 44 -10.63 -15.56 7.49
N LEU A 45 -10.89 -16.33 6.45
CA LEU A 45 -11.16 -15.86 5.09
C LEU A 45 -12.47 -16.46 4.55
N VAL A 46 -13.04 -15.80 3.55
CA VAL A 46 -14.10 -16.35 2.70
C VAL A 46 -13.53 -16.50 1.29
N GLU A 47 -13.54 -17.72 0.78
CA GLU A 47 -13.15 -18.05 -0.59
C GLU A 47 -14.36 -17.99 -1.53
N GLY A 48 -14.13 -17.56 -2.77
CA GLY A 48 -15.13 -17.41 -3.83
C GLY A 48 -14.47 -16.86 -5.09
N PRO A 49 -15.21 -16.20 -6.00
CA PRO A 49 -14.60 -15.52 -7.16
C PRO A 49 -13.54 -14.48 -6.77
N THR A 50 -13.67 -13.93 -5.55
CA THR A 50 -12.64 -13.14 -4.88
C THR A 50 -12.54 -13.60 -3.42
N VAL A 51 -11.34 -13.48 -2.85
CA VAL A 51 -11.05 -13.75 -1.45
C VAL A 51 -11.36 -12.50 -0.63
N ARG A 52 -11.96 -12.70 0.55
CA ARG A 52 -12.30 -11.65 1.53
C ARG A 52 -11.89 -12.06 2.92
N ILE A 53 -11.57 -11.08 3.77
CA ILE A 53 -11.32 -11.30 5.19
C ILE A 53 -12.62 -11.28 6.00
N THR A 54 -12.77 -12.18 6.98
CA THR A 54 -13.91 -12.21 7.92
C THR A 54 -13.70 -11.24 9.09
N ALA A 55 -14.68 -11.14 9.99
CA ALA A 55 -14.51 -10.37 11.22
C ALA A 55 -13.46 -11.04 12.13
N GLU A 56 -13.50 -12.36 12.23
CA GLU A 56 -12.55 -13.20 12.97
C GLU A 56 -11.14 -13.08 12.37
N GLY A 57 -11.04 -13.07 11.04
CA GLY A 57 -9.78 -12.82 10.33
C GLY A 57 -9.19 -11.45 10.63
N ARG A 58 -10.04 -10.40 10.72
CA ARG A 58 -9.59 -9.05 11.11
C ARG A 58 -9.10 -9.00 12.55
N ALA A 59 -9.80 -9.65 13.48
CA ALA A 59 -9.36 -9.75 14.87
C ALA A 59 -8.01 -10.47 14.96
N ARG A 60 -7.87 -11.61 14.28
CA ARG A 60 -6.62 -12.36 14.21
C ARG A 60 -5.47 -11.55 13.60
N LEU A 61 -5.74 -10.82 12.53
CA LEU A 61 -4.78 -9.92 11.90
C LEU A 61 -4.31 -8.83 12.88
N ALA A 62 -5.21 -8.24 13.67
CA ALA A 62 -4.86 -7.22 14.65
C ALA A 62 -3.94 -7.77 15.77
N GLU A 63 -4.18 -9.00 16.23
CA GLU A 63 -3.28 -9.70 17.16
C GLU A 63 -1.88 -9.90 16.56
N LEU A 64 -1.81 -10.38 15.32
CA LEU A 64 -0.55 -10.64 14.62
C LEU A 64 0.25 -9.36 14.38
N LEU A 65 -0.40 -8.28 13.95
CA LEU A 65 0.24 -6.98 13.76
C LEU A 65 0.72 -6.38 15.09
N THR A 66 -0.05 -6.58 16.17
CA THR A 66 0.36 -6.13 17.50
C THR A 66 1.57 -6.91 17.99
N ALA A 67 1.60 -8.22 17.79
CA ALA A 67 2.75 -9.05 18.14
C ALA A 67 3.99 -8.70 17.30
N GLU A 68 3.83 -8.43 16.00
CA GLU A 68 4.92 -7.96 15.12
C GLU A 68 5.53 -6.66 15.65
N ARG A 69 4.68 -5.68 16.00
CA ARG A 69 5.11 -4.36 16.51
C ARG A 69 5.82 -4.43 17.86
N GLN A 70 5.56 -5.43 18.70
CA GLN A 70 6.24 -5.57 20.00
C GLN A 70 7.75 -5.80 19.86
N GLY A 71 8.21 -6.32 18.72
CA GLY A 71 9.64 -6.51 18.43
C GLY A 71 10.33 -5.28 17.83
N ALA A 72 9.60 -4.20 17.54
CA ALA A 72 10.10 -3.02 16.87
C ALA A 72 10.37 -1.86 17.82
N ASP A 73 11.28 -0.97 17.44
CA ASP A 73 11.50 0.30 18.12
C ASP A 73 10.38 1.31 17.77
N ALA A 74 9.53 1.58 18.77
CA ALA A 74 8.39 2.48 18.60
C ALA A 74 8.80 3.94 18.29
N VAL A 75 9.96 4.41 18.78
CA VAL A 75 10.44 5.76 18.52
C VAL A 75 10.91 5.89 17.08
N VAL A 76 11.60 4.87 16.57
CA VAL A 76 12.01 4.80 15.15
C VAL A 76 10.79 4.79 14.23
N LEU A 77 9.77 3.99 14.56
CA LEU A 77 8.53 3.93 13.78
C LEU A 77 7.77 5.26 13.79
N ALA A 78 7.64 5.91 14.94
CA ALA A 78 6.99 7.22 15.05
C ALA A 78 7.74 8.29 14.23
N THR A 79 9.07 8.33 14.33
CA THR A 79 9.90 9.28 13.56
C THR A 79 9.74 9.08 12.06
N ALA A 80 9.78 7.83 11.58
CA ALA A 80 9.60 7.51 10.17
C ALA A 80 8.18 7.86 9.68
N TYR A 81 7.17 7.67 10.52
CA TYR A 81 5.80 8.09 10.22
C TYR A 81 5.71 9.62 10.10
N ASP A 82 6.29 10.38 11.05
CA ASP A 82 6.35 11.84 10.98
C ASP A 82 7.05 12.35 9.70
N GLU A 83 8.18 11.74 9.33
CA GLU A 83 8.90 12.04 8.08
C GLU A 83 8.08 11.74 6.82
N PHE A 84 7.17 10.78 6.87
CA PHE A 84 6.30 10.41 5.74
C PHE A 84 5.24 11.47 5.44
N HIS A 85 4.75 12.21 6.44
CA HIS A 85 3.66 13.20 6.29
C HIS A 85 3.88 14.21 5.16
N PRO A 86 4.99 14.98 5.15
CA PRO A 86 5.22 15.93 4.07
C PRO A 86 5.37 15.26 2.70
N VAL A 87 5.91 14.03 2.64
CA VAL A 87 6.02 13.29 1.38
C VAL A 87 4.63 12.86 0.88
N ASN A 88 3.76 12.42 1.79
CA ASN A 88 2.38 12.08 1.48
C ASN A 88 1.58 13.31 1.01
N ALA A 89 1.76 14.46 1.65
CA ALA A 89 1.13 15.71 1.21
C ALA A 89 1.52 16.06 -0.24
N ASP A 90 2.81 15.98 -0.58
CA ASP A 90 3.31 16.22 -1.93
C ASP A 90 2.76 15.20 -2.94
N PHE A 91 2.72 13.92 -2.57
CA PHE A 91 2.13 12.87 -3.42
C PHE A 91 0.64 13.09 -3.66
N LYS A 92 -0.11 13.50 -2.64
CA LYS A 92 -1.54 13.81 -2.78
C LYS A 92 -1.76 14.99 -3.70
N ALA A 93 -1.02 16.08 -3.52
CA ALA A 93 -1.07 17.22 -4.44
C ALA A 93 -0.73 16.78 -5.87
N LEU A 94 0.26 15.89 -6.02
CA LEU A 94 0.60 15.31 -7.31
C LEU A 94 -0.57 14.61 -7.98
N VAL A 95 -1.21 13.70 -7.26
CA VAL A 95 -2.36 12.92 -7.76
C VAL A 95 -3.55 13.82 -8.03
N THR A 96 -3.78 14.84 -7.20
CA THR A 96 -4.83 15.84 -7.41
C THR A 96 -4.62 16.59 -8.72
N ASP A 97 -3.43 17.13 -8.98
CA ASP A 97 -3.13 17.83 -10.24
C ASP A 97 -3.15 16.89 -11.46
N TRP A 98 -2.81 15.61 -11.26
CA TRP A 98 -2.95 14.62 -12.33
C TRP A 98 -4.41 14.39 -12.71
N GLN A 99 -5.29 14.28 -11.71
CA GLN A 99 -6.71 14.00 -11.90
C GLN A 99 -7.53 15.24 -12.27
N LEU A 100 -7.14 16.41 -11.76
CA LEU A 100 -7.90 17.65 -11.86
C LEU A 100 -7.02 18.77 -12.40
N ARG A 101 -7.58 19.55 -13.33
CA ARG A 101 -7.02 20.81 -13.83
C ARG A 101 -8.08 21.89 -13.73
N ASP A 102 -7.76 23.00 -13.06
CA ASP A 102 -8.68 24.12 -12.83
C ASP A 102 -10.03 23.68 -12.21
N GLY A 103 -10.00 22.67 -11.34
CA GLY A 103 -11.18 22.13 -10.66
C GLY A 103 -12.06 21.20 -11.50
N GLN A 104 -11.66 20.89 -12.74
CA GLN A 104 -12.33 19.93 -13.62
C GLN A 104 -11.45 18.70 -13.85
N PRO A 105 -12.00 17.53 -14.25
CA PRO A 105 -11.19 16.39 -14.66
C PRO A 105 -10.17 16.79 -15.73
N ASN A 106 -8.89 16.45 -15.52
CA ASN A 106 -7.83 16.71 -16.48
C ASN A 106 -8.09 15.91 -17.78
N SER A 107 -8.10 16.58 -18.93
CA SER A 107 -8.33 15.94 -20.23
C SER A 107 -7.10 15.19 -20.76
N HIS A 108 -5.91 15.44 -20.20
CA HIS A 108 -4.63 14.88 -20.65
C HIS A 108 -4.26 15.23 -22.12
N GLU A 109 -4.83 16.30 -22.66
CA GLU A 109 -4.50 16.81 -24.02
C GLU A 109 -3.23 17.67 -24.04
N ASP A 110 -2.82 18.20 -22.88
CA ASP A 110 -1.63 19.02 -22.70
C ASP A 110 -0.48 18.15 -22.16
N ALA A 111 0.28 17.58 -23.10
CA ALA A 111 1.40 16.70 -22.76
C ALA A 111 2.49 17.39 -21.93
N ALA A 112 2.66 18.72 -22.05
CA ALA A 112 3.65 19.45 -21.28
C ALA A 112 3.24 19.58 -19.80
N TYR A 113 1.95 19.84 -19.55
CA TYR A 113 1.39 19.84 -18.20
C TYR A 113 1.52 18.45 -17.56
N ASP A 114 1.10 17.40 -18.27
CA ASP A 114 1.18 16.02 -17.76
C ASP A 114 2.62 15.61 -17.46
N ALA A 115 3.57 15.93 -18.34
CA ALA A 115 4.98 15.66 -18.11
C ALA A 115 5.52 16.39 -16.87
N ALA A 116 5.11 17.65 -16.65
CA ALA A 116 5.50 18.41 -15.47
C ALA A 116 4.94 17.81 -14.17
N VAL A 117 3.68 17.35 -14.19
CA VAL A 117 3.06 16.66 -13.05
C VAL A 117 3.79 15.35 -12.74
N LEU A 118 4.05 14.52 -13.75
CA LEU A 118 4.73 13.23 -13.60
C LEU A 118 6.19 13.38 -13.15
N ALA A 119 6.90 14.43 -13.58
CA ALA A 119 8.28 14.68 -13.17
C ALA A 119 8.43 14.85 -11.65
N ARG A 120 7.39 15.31 -10.95
CA ARG A 120 7.40 15.42 -9.48
C ARG A 120 7.42 14.07 -8.78
N LEU A 121 6.97 13.00 -9.46
CA LEU A 121 6.89 11.67 -8.87
C LEU A 121 8.27 11.13 -8.48
N ASP A 122 9.31 11.52 -9.21
CA ASP A 122 10.70 11.13 -8.91
C ASP A 122 11.17 11.66 -7.56
N ALA A 123 10.86 12.93 -7.25
CA ALA A 123 11.22 13.53 -5.97
C ALA A 123 10.47 12.86 -4.80
N VAL A 124 9.17 12.55 -5.00
CA VAL A 124 8.35 11.79 -4.04
C VAL A 124 8.96 10.40 -3.82
N HIS A 125 9.30 9.70 -4.90
CA HIS A 125 9.86 8.37 -4.86
C HIS A 125 11.21 8.33 -4.13
N GLN A 126 12.13 9.23 -4.48
CA GLN A 126 13.44 9.32 -3.84
C GLN A 126 13.35 9.59 -2.34
N ARG A 127 12.36 10.38 -1.90
CA ARG A 127 12.15 10.70 -0.48
C ARG A 127 11.48 9.58 0.31
N VAL A 128 10.59 8.79 -0.30
CA VAL A 128 9.89 7.71 0.42
C VAL A 128 10.77 6.47 0.64
N LEU A 129 11.69 6.17 -0.28
CA LEU A 129 12.55 4.97 -0.18
C LEU A 129 13.35 4.87 1.13
N PRO A 130 14.07 5.92 1.62
CA PRO A 130 14.78 5.84 2.89
C PRO A 130 13.83 5.64 4.09
N ILE A 131 12.63 6.24 4.06
CA ILE A 131 11.61 6.05 5.10
C ILE A 131 11.18 4.58 5.14
N ILE A 132 10.89 3.98 3.98
CA ILE A 132 10.52 2.56 3.89
C ILE A 132 11.68 1.68 4.37
N ALA A 133 12.93 2.02 4.07
CA ALA A 133 14.09 1.28 4.54
C ALA A 133 14.19 1.29 6.07
N THR A 134 14.00 2.45 6.71
CA THR A 134 13.95 2.59 8.18
C THR A 134 12.87 1.71 8.79
N VAL A 135 11.65 1.78 8.26
CA VAL A 135 10.52 0.99 8.79
C VAL A 135 10.72 -0.50 8.51
N THR A 136 11.27 -0.88 7.35
CA THR A 136 11.56 -2.28 7.00
C THR A 136 12.59 -2.91 7.94
N ALA A 137 13.57 -2.13 8.43
CA ALA A 137 14.52 -2.62 9.43
C ALA A 137 13.83 -3.03 10.75
N GLN A 138 12.68 -2.44 11.06
CA GLN A 138 11.84 -2.78 12.21
C GLN A 138 10.78 -3.83 11.89
N LEU A 139 10.21 -3.77 10.69
CA LEU A 139 9.10 -4.58 10.21
C LEU A 139 9.46 -5.22 8.86
N PRO A 140 10.22 -6.33 8.83
CA PRO A 140 10.74 -6.93 7.59
C PRO A 140 9.68 -7.29 6.56
N ARG A 141 8.42 -7.47 6.99
CA ARG A 141 7.28 -7.72 6.11
C ARG A 141 7.05 -6.61 5.07
N LEU A 142 7.51 -5.39 5.34
CA LEU A 142 7.33 -4.25 4.44
C LEU A 142 8.41 -4.16 3.34
N ALA A 143 9.37 -5.07 3.30
CA ALA A 143 10.48 -5.07 2.34
C ALA A 143 10.05 -5.13 0.85
N GLY A 144 8.81 -5.52 0.56
CA GLY A 144 8.29 -5.58 -0.81
C GLY A 144 7.86 -4.22 -1.40
N TYR A 145 7.55 -3.22 -0.57
CA TYR A 145 7.02 -1.94 -1.05
C TYR A 145 7.97 -1.15 -1.97
N PRO A 146 9.29 -1.06 -1.70
CA PRO A 146 10.23 -0.38 -2.60
C PRO A 146 10.20 -0.97 -4.02
N THR A 147 10.18 -2.30 -4.13
CA THR A 147 10.12 -3.00 -5.41
C THR A 147 8.82 -2.71 -6.15
N LYS A 148 7.68 -2.75 -5.45
CA LYS A 148 6.37 -2.46 -6.06
C LYS A 148 6.27 -1.02 -6.56
N LEU A 149 6.70 -0.05 -5.75
CA LEU A 149 6.71 1.37 -6.14
C LEU A 149 7.65 1.61 -7.33
N SER A 150 8.83 1.00 -7.33
CA SER A 150 9.78 1.12 -8.43
C SER A 150 9.22 0.54 -9.74
N ALA A 151 8.62 -0.66 -9.67
CA ALA A 151 8.00 -1.28 -10.84
C ALA A 151 6.85 -0.43 -11.42
N ALA A 152 6.00 0.15 -10.57
CA ALA A 152 4.94 1.05 -11.01
C ALA A 152 5.51 2.37 -11.59
N LEU A 153 6.57 2.92 -10.99
CA LEU A 153 7.26 4.11 -11.50
C LEU A 153 7.86 3.86 -12.88
N ASP A 154 8.54 2.73 -13.08
CA ASP A 154 9.13 2.35 -14.37
C ASP A 154 8.05 2.24 -15.46
N LYS A 155 6.86 1.73 -15.12
CA LYS A 155 5.71 1.68 -16.02
C LYS A 155 5.21 3.07 -16.40
N VAL A 156 5.09 3.98 -15.42
CA VAL A 156 4.72 5.38 -15.67
C VAL A 156 5.75 6.06 -16.57
N LYS A 157 7.05 5.87 -16.30
CA LYS A 157 8.16 6.41 -17.12
C LYS A 157 8.22 5.80 -18.52
N GLY A 158 7.79 4.56 -18.67
CA GLY A 158 7.63 3.89 -19.96
C GLY A 158 6.44 4.40 -20.79
N GLY A 159 5.71 5.41 -20.31
CA GLY A 159 4.57 5.99 -21.00
C GLY A 159 3.23 5.32 -20.69
N GLU A 160 3.21 4.27 -19.86
CA GLU A 160 1.96 3.64 -19.40
C GLU A 160 1.33 4.47 -18.25
N THR A 161 0.98 5.73 -18.50
CA THR A 161 0.59 6.72 -17.47
C THR A 161 -0.60 6.30 -16.60
N THR A 162 -1.46 5.40 -17.09
CA THR A 162 -2.52 4.79 -16.27
C THR A 162 -1.99 4.08 -15.02
N TRP A 163 -0.73 3.60 -15.01
CA TRP A 163 -0.09 3.02 -13.82
C TRP A 163 0.16 4.00 -12.68
N LEU A 164 -0.09 5.30 -12.87
CA LEU A 164 -0.07 6.24 -11.75
C LEU A 164 -1.24 5.99 -10.80
N THR A 165 -2.46 5.85 -11.32
CA THR A 165 -3.70 5.87 -10.50
C THR A 165 -4.69 4.73 -10.80
N ARG A 166 -4.38 3.82 -11.73
CA ARG A 166 -5.32 2.75 -12.12
C ARG A 166 -5.68 1.88 -10.91
N PRO A 167 -6.98 1.73 -10.60
CA PRO A 167 -7.42 0.92 -9.47
C PRO A 167 -7.24 -0.57 -9.77
N LEU A 168 -7.30 -1.39 -8.70
CA LEU A 168 -7.31 -2.86 -8.73
C LEU A 168 -6.01 -3.53 -9.22
N ILE A 169 -5.02 -2.76 -9.65
CA ILE A 169 -3.67 -3.23 -9.92
C ILE A 169 -2.70 -2.58 -8.93
N ASP A 170 -1.45 -3.05 -8.89
CA ASP A 170 -0.37 -2.41 -8.13
C ASP A 170 0.13 -1.14 -8.86
N SER A 171 -0.79 -0.22 -9.17
CA SER A 171 -0.45 1.13 -9.61
C SER A 171 0.30 1.88 -8.50
N TYR A 172 1.02 2.93 -8.87
CA TYR A 172 1.82 3.68 -7.90
C TYR A 172 0.95 4.20 -6.75
N HIS A 173 -0.22 4.76 -7.05
CA HIS A 173 -1.19 5.21 -6.05
C HIS A 173 -1.75 4.07 -5.19
N THR A 174 -2.07 2.90 -5.77
CA THR A 174 -2.57 1.77 -4.97
C THR A 174 -1.51 1.27 -4.00
N VAL A 175 -0.26 1.11 -4.45
CA VAL A 175 0.86 0.70 -3.60
C VAL A 175 1.15 1.77 -2.54
N TRP A 176 1.05 3.06 -2.89
CA TRP A 176 1.21 4.16 -1.94
C TRP A 176 0.15 4.13 -0.84
N PHE A 177 -1.12 3.92 -1.20
CA PHE A 177 -2.21 3.79 -0.25
C PHE A 177 -1.97 2.61 0.71
N GLU A 178 -1.56 1.46 0.17
CA GLU A 178 -1.23 0.28 0.98
C GLU A 178 -0.07 0.56 1.95
N LEU A 179 1.00 1.21 1.48
CA LEU A 179 2.12 1.63 2.32
C LEU A 179 1.66 2.56 3.44
N HIS A 180 0.85 3.57 3.13
CA HIS A 180 0.34 4.51 4.12
C HIS A 180 -0.48 3.77 5.20
N GLU A 181 -1.35 2.84 4.82
CA GLU A 181 -2.07 2.00 5.78
C GLU A 181 -1.12 1.18 6.67
N GLU A 182 -0.03 0.62 6.13
CA GLU A 182 0.96 -0.09 6.92
C GLU A 182 1.68 0.81 7.91
N LEU A 183 2.04 2.03 7.51
CA LEU A 183 2.73 2.99 8.38
C LEU A 183 1.84 3.43 9.55
N ILE A 184 0.55 3.65 9.32
CA ILE A 184 -0.44 3.93 10.37
C ILE A 184 -0.49 2.77 11.38
N LEU A 185 -0.57 1.53 10.89
CA LEU A 185 -0.60 0.34 11.74
C LEU A 185 0.72 0.10 12.48
N ALA A 186 1.85 0.48 11.88
CA ALA A 186 3.18 0.37 12.46
C ALA A 186 3.34 1.26 13.69
N VAL A 187 2.78 2.47 13.69
CA VAL A 187 2.76 3.35 14.86
C VAL A 187 1.63 3.03 15.85
N GLY A 188 0.85 1.97 15.59
CA GLY A 188 -0.22 1.51 16.47
C GLY A 188 -1.50 2.34 16.41
N LEU A 189 -1.66 3.15 15.37
CA LEU A 189 -2.87 3.92 15.12
C LEU A 189 -3.85 3.14 14.25
N THR A 190 -5.12 3.53 14.33
CA THR A 190 -6.15 3.23 13.35
C THR A 190 -6.20 4.32 12.27
N ARG A 191 -6.75 3.98 11.09
CA ARG A 191 -6.98 4.96 10.02
C ARG A 191 -7.85 6.13 10.47
N GLU A 192 -8.80 5.88 11.38
CA GLU A 192 -9.69 6.91 11.94
C GLU A 192 -8.95 7.84 12.90
N GLU A 193 -8.03 7.33 13.71
CA GLU A 193 -7.17 8.15 14.57
C GLU A 193 -6.23 9.02 13.75
N ALA A 194 -5.56 8.42 12.76
CA ALA A 194 -4.68 9.15 11.85
C ALA A 194 -5.44 10.20 11.01
N ALA A 195 -6.70 9.95 10.64
CA ALA A 195 -7.51 10.96 9.94
C ALA A 195 -7.86 12.16 10.83
N LYS A 196 -8.05 11.94 12.14
CA LYS A 196 -8.37 13.00 13.12
C LYS A 196 -7.18 13.89 13.44
N SER A 197 -5.95 13.37 13.38
CA SER A 197 -4.73 14.16 13.54
C SER A 197 -4.37 14.98 12.29
N GLY A 198 -5.05 14.74 11.16
CA GLY A 198 -4.74 15.36 9.86
C GLY A 198 -3.77 14.54 9.01
N ASP A 199 -3.37 13.38 9.50
CA ASP A 199 -2.29 12.55 8.96
C ASP A 199 -2.76 11.63 7.82
N ALA A 200 -4.03 11.21 7.86
CA ALA A 200 -4.60 10.27 6.90
C ALA A 200 -5.62 10.87 5.93
N GLN A 201 -5.80 12.20 5.96
CA GLN A 201 -6.67 12.90 5.01
C GLN A 201 -6.05 12.92 3.63
#